data_AF-A0A8X6M0P1-F1
#
_entry.id   AF-A0A8X6M0P1-F1
#
_cell.length_a   1.000
_cell.length_b   1.000
_cell.length_c   1.000
_cell.angle_alpha   90.00
_cell.angle_beta   90.00
_cell.angle_gamma   90.00
#
_symmetry.space_group_name_H-M   'P 1'
#
loop_
_entity.id
_entity.type
_entity.pdbx_description
1 polymer ?
#
loop_
_entity_poly.entity_id
_entity_poly.type
_entity_poly.pdbx_seq_one_letter_code
_entity_poly.pdbx_strand_id
1 'polypeptide(L)'
;MSLADGHKSEVEVYTTSVVIRLEERVIRTQLIILPYAKGNRTLLGMDFLQKAGIVLNLKHRNWFFSDSPHRTYDFVKEAIFKKSKADLTLRKIHAYCVMMKVNV
;
A
#
# COMPACT_ATOMS: atom_id res chain seq x y z
N MET A 1 -18.52 -3.34 -5.40
CA MET A 1 -17.09 -3.34 -5.80
C MET A 1 -16.64 -4.79 -5.91
N SER A 2 -15.84 -5.16 -6.92
CA SER A 2 -15.27 -6.53 -7.01
C SER A 2 -13.87 -6.49 -6.42
N LEU A 3 -13.57 -7.36 -5.46
CA LEU A 3 -12.21 -7.48 -4.94
C LEU A 3 -11.34 -8.32 -5.90
N ALA A 4 -10.02 -8.31 -5.67
CA ALA A 4 -9.05 -8.97 -6.54
C ALA A 4 -9.20 -10.51 -6.61
N ASP A 5 -9.96 -11.10 -5.70
CA ASP A 5 -10.32 -12.52 -5.67
C ASP A 5 -11.57 -12.85 -6.53
N GLY A 6 -12.15 -11.84 -7.19
CA GLY A 6 -13.36 -12.00 -8.01
C GLY A 6 -14.65 -12.17 -7.20
N HIS A 7 -14.55 -12.23 -5.87
CA HIS A 7 -15.72 -12.30 -5.01
C HIS A 7 -16.42 -10.93 -4.96
N LYS A 8 -17.74 -10.94 -5.10
CA LYS A 8 -18.59 -9.76 -4.99
C LYS A 8 -19.41 -9.90 -3.73
N SER A 9 -19.13 -9.04 -2.77
CA SER A 9 -19.98 -8.87 -1.59
C SER A 9 -20.30 -7.39 -1.43
N GLU A 10 -21.51 -7.13 -0.96
CA GLU A 10 -21.91 -5.82 -0.48
C GLU A 10 -21.47 -5.72 0.98
N VAL A 11 -20.60 -4.76 1.27
CA VAL A 11 -20.01 -4.56 2.59
C VAL A 11 -19.99 -3.07 2.86
N GLU A 12 -20.41 -2.67 4.06
CA GLU A 12 -20.23 -1.31 4.52
C GLU A 12 -18.74 -1.02 4.75
N VAL A 13 -18.26 0.05 4.13
CA VAL A 13 -16.86 0.46 4.20
C VAL A 13 -16.75 1.90 4.66
N TYR A 14 -15.64 2.22 5.33
CA TYR A 14 -15.29 3.60 5.59
C TYR A 14 -14.32 4.09 4.53
N THR A 15 -14.35 5.38 4.23
CA THR A 15 -13.34 6.01 3.38
C THR A 15 -12.67 7.14 4.12
N THR A 16 -11.38 7.34 3.87
CA THR A 16 -10.63 8.46 4.44
C THR A 16 -9.57 8.95 3.48
N SER A 17 -9.27 10.24 3.53
CA SER A 17 -8.13 10.83 2.82
C SER A 17 -6.90 10.76 3.70
N VAL A 18 -5.84 10.14 3.21
CA VAL A 18 -4.54 10.06 3.89
C VAL A 18 -3.44 10.68 3.04
N VAL A 19 -2.40 11.13 3.72
CA VAL A 19 -1.16 11.57 3.08
C VAL A 19 -0.11 10.49 3.33
N ILE A 20 0.36 9.86 2.27
CA ILE A 20 1.39 8.82 2.29
C ILE A 20 2.70 9.48 1.87
N ARG A 21 3.73 9.37 2.73
CA ARG A 21 5.11 9.68 2.35
C ARG A 21 5.76 8.41 1.82
N LEU A 22 6.27 8.49 0.59
CA LEU A 22 7.01 7.43 -0.05
C LEU A 22 8.34 8.01 -0.53
N GLU A 23 9.42 7.67 0.17
CA GLU A 23 10.73 8.27 -0.05
C GLU A 23 10.64 9.81 -0.05
N GLU A 24 10.98 10.46 -1.15
CA GLU A 24 10.93 11.93 -1.31
C GLU A 24 9.57 12.46 -1.78
N ARG A 25 8.56 11.58 -1.96
CA ARG A 25 7.22 11.96 -2.45
C ARG A 25 6.18 12.01 -1.34
N VAL A 26 5.26 12.96 -1.47
CA VAL A 26 4.07 13.09 -0.65
C VAL A 26 2.85 12.86 -1.53
N ILE A 27 2.14 11.76 -1.33
CA ILE A 27 1.00 11.34 -2.14
C ILE A 27 -0.25 11.38 -1.28
N ARG A 28 -1.19 12.27 -1.62
CA ARG A 28 -2.51 12.28 -1.01
C ARG A 28 -3.40 11.26 -1.72
N THR A 29 -3.92 10.27 -1.01
CA THR A 29 -4.79 9.24 -1.58
C THR A 29 -6.00 8.97 -0.69
N GLN A 30 -7.08 8.48 -1.28
CA GLN A 30 -8.19 7.95 -0.52
C GLN A 30 -7.91 6.48 -0.22
N LEU A 31 -8.20 6.04 1.00
CA LEU A 31 -8.18 4.63 1.39
C LEU A 31 -9.59 4.19 1.75
N ILE A 32 -9.85 2.92 1.45
CA ILE A 32 -11.04 2.20 1.89
C ILE A 32 -10.64 1.36 3.09
N ILE A 33 -11.35 1.55 4.20
CA ILE A 33 -11.15 0.78 5.43
C ILE A 33 -12.26 -0.26 5.50
N LEU A 34 -11.86 -1.52 5.49
CA LEU A 34 -12.73 -2.67 5.69
C LEU A 34 -12.77 -3.00 7.19
N PRO A 35 -13.84 -2.64 7.93
CA PRO A 35 -13.85 -2.76 9.40
C PRO A 35 -13.73 -4.20 9.90
N TYR A 36 -14.13 -5.18 9.09
CA TYR A 36 -14.15 -6.60 9.44
C TYR A 36 -13.06 -7.42 8.72
N ALA A 37 -12.11 -6.78 8.06
CA ALA A 37 -11.03 -7.50 7.38
C ALA A 37 -10.14 -8.24 8.37
N LYS A 38 -9.95 -9.55 8.14
CA LYS A 38 -9.01 -10.38 8.91
C LYS A 38 -7.62 -10.23 8.32
N GLY A 39 -6.76 -9.48 9.01
CA GLY A 39 -5.38 -9.21 8.60
C GLY A 39 -5.18 -7.74 8.21
N ASN A 40 -4.38 -7.02 8.98
CA ASN A 40 -4.24 -5.55 8.88
C ASN A 40 -3.25 -5.12 7.78
N ARG A 41 -3.29 -5.76 6.60
CA ARG A 41 -2.42 -5.38 5.48
C ARG A 41 -3.13 -4.35 4.61
N THR A 42 -2.45 -3.24 4.33
CA THR A 42 -2.96 -2.23 3.40
C THR A 42 -2.62 -2.67 1.98
N LEU A 43 -3.62 -2.73 1.12
CA LEU A 43 -3.45 -2.96 -0.31
C LEU A 43 -3.42 -1.62 -1.04
N LEU A 44 -2.42 -1.43 -1.89
CA LEU A 44 -2.31 -0.26 -2.76
C LEU A 44 -2.74 -0.68 -4.16
N GLY A 45 -3.78 -0.01 -4.66
CA GLY A 45 -4.33 -0.27 -5.98
C GLY A 45 -3.52 0.39 -7.08
N MET A 46 -3.94 0.13 -8.32
CA MET A 46 -3.35 0.75 -9.51
C MET A 46 -3.48 2.28 -9.50
N ASP A 47 -4.57 2.80 -8.92
CA ASP A 47 -4.81 4.23 -8.74
C ASP A 47 -3.69 4.91 -7.95
N PHE A 48 -3.26 4.30 -6.84
CA PHE A 48 -2.13 4.77 -6.06
C PHE A 48 -0.82 4.66 -6.86
N LEU A 49 -0.56 3.51 -7.49
CA LEU A 49 0.68 3.29 -8.25
C LEU A 49 0.83 4.30 -9.40
N GLN A 50 -0.25 4.58 -10.12
CA GLN A 50 -0.30 5.59 -11.18
C GLN A 50 -0.04 6.99 -10.62
N LYS A 51 -0.72 7.37 -9.53
CA LYS A 51 -0.55 8.68 -8.91
C LYS A 51 0.86 8.90 -8.36
N ALA A 52 1.49 7.84 -7.87
CA ALA A 52 2.87 7.86 -7.37
C ALA A 52 3.92 7.88 -8.49
N GLY A 53 3.54 7.48 -9.71
CA GLY A 53 4.47 7.24 -10.82
C GLY A 53 5.35 6.02 -10.58
N ILE A 54 4.83 4.97 -9.95
CA ILE A 54 5.59 3.75 -9.63
C ILE A 54 5.57 2.79 -10.83
N VAL A 55 6.74 2.30 -11.20
CA VAL A 55 6.92 1.19 -12.14
C VAL A 55 7.43 -0.03 -11.38
N LEU A 56 6.74 -1.16 -11.56
CA LEU A 56 7.11 -2.44 -10.95
C LEU A 56 7.91 -3.27 -11.95
N ASN A 57 9.12 -3.66 -11.56
CA ASN A 57 9.95 -4.57 -12.33
C ASN A 57 9.99 -5.93 -11.61
N LEU A 58 9.04 -6.78 -11.99
CA LEU A 58 8.84 -8.09 -11.36
C LEU A 58 10.01 -9.04 -11.61
N LYS A 59 10.63 -8.97 -12.80
CA LYS A 59 11.79 -9.81 -13.17
C LYS A 59 12.96 -9.58 -12.24
N HIS A 60 13.28 -8.31 -11.96
CA HIS A 60 14.40 -7.93 -11.10
C HIS A 60 13.98 -7.72 -9.64
N ARG A 61 12.70 -7.93 -9.32
CA ARG A 61 12.13 -7.77 -7.99
C ARG A 61 12.41 -6.41 -7.37
N ASN A 62 12.30 -5.36 -8.17
CA ASN A 62 12.47 -3.98 -7.73
C ASN A 62 11.40 -3.07 -8.32
N TRP A 63 11.36 -1.84 -7.85
CA TRP A 63 10.52 -0.78 -8.39
C TRP A 63 11.31 0.51 -8.48
N PHE A 64 10.82 1.45 -9.27
CA PHE A 64 11.40 2.78 -9.44
C PHE A 64 10.28 3.78 -9.77
N PHE A 65 10.61 5.07 -9.66
CA PHE A 65 9.72 6.12 -10.16
C PHE A 65 9.93 6.32 -11.66
N SER A 66 8.86 6.52 -12.42
CA SER A 66 8.88 6.64 -13.88
C SER A 66 9.75 7.80 -14.38
N ASP A 67 9.85 8.87 -13.60
CA ASP A 67 10.69 10.06 -13.86
C ASP A 67 12.12 9.93 -13.29
N SER A 68 12.47 8.80 -12.65
CA SER A 68 13.80 8.53 -12.08
C SER A 68 14.16 7.03 -12.17
N PRO A 69 14.24 6.46 -13.39
CA PRO A 69 14.41 5.02 -13.59
C PRO A 69 15.75 4.46 -13.10
N HIS A 70 16.76 5.30 -12.93
CA HIS A 70 18.07 4.89 -12.42
C HIS A 70 18.09 4.70 -10.90
N ARG A 71 17.10 5.24 -10.17
CA ARG A 71 16.98 5.07 -8.72
C ARG A 71 15.95 3.98 -8.43
N THR A 72 16.47 2.78 -8.14
CA THR A 72 15.67 1.58 -7.91
C THR A 72 15.59 1.23 -6.43
N TYR A 73 14.52 0.53 -6.06
CA TYR A 73 14.23 0.07 -4.71
C TYR A 73 13.83 -1.40 -4.75
N ASP A 74 14.45 -2.24 -3.92
CA ASP A 74 14.18 -3.67 -3.90
C ASP A 74 12.84 -4.00 -3.23
N PHE A 75 12.19 -5.08 -3.69
CA PHE A 75 11.02 -5.63 -3.01
C PHE A 75 11.40 -6.23 -1.66
N VAL A 76 10.75 -5.76 -0.60
CA VAL A 76 10.91 -6.31 0.75
C VAL A 76 10.13 -7.62 0.86
N LYS A 77 10.80 -8.70 1.30
CA LYS A 77 10.19 -10.03 1.43
C LYS A 77 9.23 -10.11 2.63
N GLU A 78 9.63 -9.57 3.79
CA GLU A 78 8.81 -9.48 5.00
C GLU A 78 9.30 -8.33 5.88
N ALA A 79 8.39 -7.49 6.37
CA ALA A 79 8.74 -6.45 7.35
C ALA A 79 8.79 -7.07 8.75
N ILE A 80 10.00 -7.29 9.31
CA ILE A 80 10.17 -7.58 10.74
C ILE A 80 9.92 -6.28 11.50
N PHE A 81 8.71 -6.10 12.05
CA PHE A 81 8.36 -4.86 12.74
C PHE A 81 8.70 -4.92 14.24
N LYS A 82 9.69 -4.14 14.68
CA LYS A 82 9.85 -3.82 16.11
C LYS A 82 8.84 -2.73 16.47
N LYS A 83 7.86 -3.05 17.31
CA LYS A 83 6.96 -2.03 17.89
C LYS A 83 7.78 -1.03 18.70
N SER A 84 7.88 0.22 18.24
CA SER A 84 8.26 1.34 19.10
C SER A 84 7.04 1.78 19.90
N LYS A 85 7.22 1.97 21.21
CA LYS A 85 6.16 2.19 22.22
C LYS A 85 5.63 3.63 22.28
N ALA A 86 5.88 4.47 21.28
CA ALA A 86 5.54 5.88 21.34
C ALA A 86 4.44 6.28 20.35
N ASP A 87 3.35 6.77 20.97
CA ASP A 87 2.34 7.71 20.45
C ASP A 87 0.97 7.11 20.09
N LEU A 88 0.13 7.05 21.12
CA LEU A 88 -1.29 6.68 21.13
C LEU A 88 -2.22 7.86 20.78
N THR A 89 -1.69 8.99 20.31
CA THR A 89 -2.46 10.21 20.02
C THR A 89 -2.34 10.63 18.56
N LEU A 90 -2.79 9.72 17.71
CA LEU A 90 -3.32 9.91 16.36
C LEU A 90 -3.33 8.50 15.81
N ARG A 91 -4.47 8.05 15.27
CA ARG A 91 -4.55 6.79 14.55
C ARG A 91 -3.58 6.86 13.36
N LYS A 92 -2.29 6.57 13.61
CA LYS A 92 -1.29 6.27 12.60
C LYS A 92 -1.81 5.02 11.93
N ILE A 93 -2.59 5.23 10.85
CA ILE A 93 -2.73 4.23 9.81
C ILE A 93 -1.30 4.08 9.31
N HIS A 94 -0.55 3.18 9.95
CA HIS A 94 0.65 2.66 9.37
C HIS A 94 0.19 1.87 8.16
N ALA A 95 0.07 2.56 7.03
CA ALA A 95 -0.14 1.96 5.73
C ALA A 95 1.17 1.25 5.38
N TYR A 96 1.35 0.05 5.92
CA TYR A 96 2.42 -0.82 5.50
C TYR A 96 2.08 -1.34 4.11
N CYS A 97 2.84 -0.89 3.12
CA CYS A 97 2.85 -1.45 1.79
C CYS A 97 3.22 -2.93 1.90
N VAL A 98 2.21 -3.82 1.87
CA VAL A 98 2.46 -5.21 1.53
C VAL A 98 2.14 -5.33 0.06
N MET A 99 3.20 -5.33 -0.74
CA MET A 99 3.15 -5.64 -2.16
C MET A 99 2.41 -6.97 -2.35
N MET A 100 1.49 -6.97 -3.30
CA MET A 100 0.60 -8.06 -3.68
C MET A 100 1.24 -9.44 -3.51
N LYS A 101 0.58 -10.30 -2.71
CA LYS A 101 0.71 -11.75 -2.89
C LYS A 101 -0.07 -12.07 -4.17
N VAL A 102 0.63 -12.12 -5.30
CA VAL A 102 0.11 -12.77 -6.50
C VAL A 102 0.26 -14.27 -6.23
N ASN A 103 -0.83 -14.92 -5.80
CA ASN A 103 -0.89 -16.38 -5.88
C ASN A 103 -1.14 -16.70 -7.35
N VAL A 104 -0.12 -17.29 -7.99
CA VAL A 104 -0.28 -18.03 -9.25
C VAL A 104 -0.93 -19.37 -8.92
#